data_AF-A0A2M7THA0-F1
#
_entry.id   AF-A0A2M7THA0-F1
#
_cell.length_a   1.000
_cell.length_b   1.000
_cell.length_c   1.000
_cell.angle_alpha   90.00
_cell.angle_beta   90.00
_cell.angle_gamma   90.00
#
_symmetry.space_group_name_H-M   'P 1'
#
loop_
_entity.id
_entity.type
_entity.pdbx_description
1 polymer ?
#
loop_
_entity_poly.entity_id
_entity_poly.type
_entity_poly.pdbx_seq_one_letter_code
_entity_poly.pdbx_strand_id
1 'polypeptide(L)'
;MVENPLRDQTQITPYIQQITDTFTSKNPLPLMFEIISYLDRNLLYQQDNKTEVFRNRTAEQILKDGYATGCSDRALAFLVLVRALEFTADYAEFLDMKWLNSNDDQPTGHVVANVTIQGATYFVDPIRGTISRKTPSRMVLYNMGKDSWDIGISKENYKEQFHTFREKYKTGL
;
A
#
# COMPACT_ATOMS: atom_id res chain seq x y z
N MET A 1 8.05 13.68 26.42
CA MET A 1 8.01 12.78 25.25
C MET A 1 7.60 13.65 24.08
N VAL A 2 8.50 13.89 23.13
CA VAL A 2 8.19 14.69 21.95
C VAL A 2 7.50 13.75 20.97
N GLU A 3 6.19 13.91 20.78
CA GLU A 3 5.49 13.28 19.67
C GLU A 3 6.19 13.73 18.40
N ASN A 4 6.74 12.78 17.65
CA ASN A 4 7.35 13.05 16.36
C ASN A 4 6.25 12.87 15.30
N PRO A 5 5.61 13.94 14.80
CA PRO A 5 4.54 13.86 13.80
C PRO A 5 5.01 13.26 12.46
N LEU A 6 6.31 13.00 12.28
CA LEU A 6 6.90 12.38 11.09
C LEU A 6 6.68 10.85 11.01
N ARG A 7 5.87 10.25 11.89
CA ARG A 7 5.68 8.80 11.98
C ARG A 7 4.44 8.23 11.28
N ASP A 8 3.65 9.03 10.58
CA ASP A 8 2.51 8.51 9.80
C ASP A 8 2.87 8.58 8.31
N GLN A 9 3.03 7.43 7.64
CA GLN A 9 3.33 7.41 6.21
C GLN A 9 2.14 7.90 5.37
N THR A 10 0.96 8.01 5.98
CA THR A 10 -0.32 8.29 5.33
C THR A 10 -1.04 9.49 5.93
N GLN A 11 -0.30 10.45 6.48
CA GLN A 11 -0.89 11.71 6.90
C GLN A 11 -1.54 12.44 5.72
N ILE A 12 -2.79 12.87 5.89
CA ILE A 12 -3.50 13.73 4.93
C ILE A 12 -3.00 15.16 5.13
N THR A 13 -2.21 15.67 4.18
CA THR A 13 -1.64 17.02 4.22
C THR A 13 -2.41 17.95 3.29
N PRO A 14 -2.22 19.29 3.37
CA PRO A 14 -2.78 20.22 2.39
C PRO A 14 -2.38 19.92 0.95
N TYR A 15 -1.19 19.37 0.73
CA TYR A 15 -0.75 18.97 -0.62
C TYR A 15 -1.54 17.77 -1.13
N ILE A 16 -1.81 16.77 -0.28
CA ILE A 16 -2.71 15.67 -0.61
C ILE A 16 -4.10 16.22 -0.97
N GLN A 17 -4.62 17.14 -0.15
CA GLN A 17 -5.93 17.74 -0.38
C GLN A 17 -6.00 18.45 -1.75
N GLN A 18 -4.96 19.22 -2.10
CA GLN A 18 -4.86 19.89 -3.40
C GLN A 18 -4.92 18.91 -4.57
N ILE A 19 -4.32 17.73 -4.44
CA ILE A 19 -4.41 16.69 -5.48
C ILE A 19 -5.85 16.17 -5.55
N THR A 20 -6.45 15.84 -4.42
CA THR A 20 -7.80 15.28 -4.39
C THR A 20 -8.88 16.23 -4.90
N ASP A 21 -8.68 17.54 -4.74
CA ASP A 21 -9.58 18.57 -5.25
C ASP A 21 -9.63 18.61 -6.79
N THR A 22 -8.65 17.99 -7.47
CA THR A 22 -8.65 17.86 -8.94
C THR A 22 -9.53 16.73 -9.46
N PHE A 23 -9.95 15.79 -8.60
CA PHE A 23 -10.77 14.65 -9.02
C PHE A 23 -12.23 15.04 -9.17
N THR A 24 -12.82 14.62 -10.28
CA THR A 24 -14.13 15.09 -10.72
C THR A 24 -15.23 14.04 -10.57
N SER A 25 -14.87 12.75 -10.58
CA SER A 25 -15.85 11.68 -10.49
C SER A 25 -16.60 11.70 -9.16
N LYS A 26 -17.93 11.67 -9.24
CA LYS A 26 -18.83 11.49 -8.08
C LYS A 26 -19.20 10.02 -7.85
N ASN A 27 -18.92 9.14 -8.81
CA ASN A 27 -19.14 7.72 -8.64
C ASN A 27 -17.87 7.07 -8.04
N PRO A 28 -17.98 6.33 -6.92
CA PRO A 28 -16.82 5.75 -6.24
C PRO A 28 -15.94 4.85 -7.12
N LEU A 29 -16.53 4.01 -7.98
CA LEU A 29 -15.73 3.06 -8.79
C LEU A 29 -14.92 3.78 -9.88
N PRO A 30 -15.52 4.64 -10.74
CA PRO A 30 -14.75 5.49 -11.64
C PRO A 30 -13.77 6.41 -10.93
N LEU A 31 -14.07 6.87 -9.71
CA LEU A 31 -13.15 7.67 -8.90
C LEU A 31 -11.88 6.87 -8.54
N MET A 32 -12.01 5.61 -8.16
CA MET A 32 -10.83 4.76 -7.92
C MET A 32 -9.94 4.66 -9.16
N PHE A 33 -10.53 4.50 -10.36
CA PHE A 33 -9.79 4.48 -11.61
C PHE A 33 -9.20 5.85 -11.99
N GLU A 34 -9.87 6.95 -11.66
CA GLU A 34 -9.36 8.31 -11.84
C GLU A 34 -8.10 8.53 -10.99
N ILE A 35 -8.11 8.08 -9.73
CA ILE A 35 -6.95 8.13 -8.82
C ILE A 35 -5.81 7.25 -9.38
N ILE A 36 -6.10 6.01 -9.79
CA ILE A 36 -5.07 5.12 -10.40
C ILE A 36 -4.46 5.80 -11.64
N SER A 37 -5.29 6.37 -12.51
CA SER A 37 -4.83 7.08 -13.72
C SER A 37 -4.02 8.33 -13.38
N TYR A 38 -4.29 9.00 -12.25
CA TYR A 38 -3.44 10.08 -11.76
C TYR A 38 -2.07 9.55 -11.34
N LEU A 39 -2.02 8.45 -10.57
CA LEU A 39 -0.75 7.85 -10.15
C LEU A 39 0.07 7.37 -11.34
N ASP A 40 -0.55 6.76 -12.34
CA ASP A 40 0.15 6.30 -13.56
C ASP A 40 0.78 7.45 -14.36
N ARG A 41 0.15 8.62 -14.37
CA ARG A 41 0.67 9.81 -15.06
C ARG A 41 1.76 10.54 -14.29
N ASN A 42 1.76 10.44 -12.95
CA ASN A 42 2.61 11.25 -12.09
C ASN A 42 3.71 10.46 -11.37
N LEU A 43 3.62 9.13 -11.30
CA LEU A 43 4.61 8.28 -10.63
C LEU A 43 5.33 7.37 -11.63
N LEU A 44 6.55 7.77 -11.99
CA LEU A 44 7.47 6.94 -12.76
C LEU A 44 7.93 5.74 -11.93
N TYR A 45 8.11 4.59 -12.58
CA TYR A 45 8.70 3.44 -11.93
C TYR A 45 10.23 3.58 -11.90
N GLN A 46 10.83 3.62 -10.71
CA GLN A 46 12.28 3.73 -10.52
C GLN A 46 12.76 2.67 -9.52
N GLN A 47 13.19 1.53 -10.05
CA GLN A 47 13.63 0.42 -9.20
C GLN A 47 15.01 0.64 -8.57
N ASP A 48 15.88 1.42 -9.21
CA ASP A 48 17.28 1.57 -8.80
C ASP A 48 17.43 2.24 -7.43
N ASN A 49 16.48 3.10 -7.06
CA ASN A 49 16.46 3.79 -5.76
C ASN A 49 15.83 2.95 -4.62
N LYS A 50 15.30 1.76 -4.92
CA LYS A 50 14.48 0.98 -3.98
C LYS A 50 15.18 0.71 -2.66
N THR A 51 16.46 0.33 -2.71
CA THR A 51 17.22 -0.03 -1.50
C THR A 51 17.29 1.13 -0.50
N GLU A 52 17.29 2.38 -0.96
CA GLU A 52 17.42 3.53 -0.08
C GLU A 52 16.07 3.88 0.58
N VAL A 53 15.00 3.89 -0.22
CA VAL A 53 13.71 4.50 0.15
C VAL A 53 12.61 3.51 0.54
N PHE A 54 12.82 2.20 0.36
CA PHE A 54 11.81 1.18 0.64
C PHE A 54 11.27 1.29 2.07
N ARG A 55 9.94 1.45 2.22
CA ARG A 55 9.22 1.62 3.50
C ARG A 55 9.74 2.76 4.40
N ASN A 56 10.42 3.75 3.83
CA ASN A 56 10.97 4.90 4.58
C ASN A 56 10.40 6.25 4.13
N ARG A 57 9.49 6.26 3.16
CA ARG A 57 8.86 7.48 2.66
C ARG A 57 7.40 7.60 3.12
N THR A 58 6.97 8.84 3.25
CA THR A 58 5.56 9.22 3.37
C THR A 58 4.90 9.28 1.99
N ALA A 59 3.58 9.18 1.95
CA ALA A 59 2.81 9.32 0.73
C ALA A 59 2.98 10.70 0.08
N GLU A 60 3.10 11.77 0.88
CA GLU A 60 3.40 13.11 0.36
C GLU A 60 4.77 13.15 -0.35
N GLN A 61 5.81 12.55 0.25
CA GLN A 61 7.13 12.46 -0.40
C GLN A 61 7.05 11.69 -1.71
N ILE A 62 6.39 10.53 -1.73
CA ILE A 62 6.22 9.73 -2.96
C ILE A 62 5.56 10.55 -4.07
N LEU A 63 4.50 11.29 -3.73
CA LEU A 63 3.76 12.12 -4.69
C LEU A 63 4.56 13.34 -5.16
N LYS A 64 5.30 14.01 -4.28
CA LYS A 64 6.18 15.14 -4.63
C LYS A 64 7.39 14.72 -5.46
N ASP A 65 7.98 13.57 -5.14
CA ASP A 65 9.14 13.02 -5.83
C ASP A 65 8.80 12.58 -7.26
N GLY A 66 7.53 12.25 -7.53
CA GLY A 66 7.07 11.83 -8.86
C GLY A 66 7.53 10.42 -9.26
N TYR A 67 7.93 9.57 -8.30
CA TYR A 67 8.32 8.20 -8.58
C TYR A 67 7.97 7.20 -7.47
N ALA A 68 7.75 5.95 -7.88
CA ALA A 68 7.53 4.81 -7.01
C ALA A 68 8.54 3.69 -7.29
N THR A 69 8.96 2.99 -6.23
CA THR A 69 9.94 1.90 -6.31
C THR A 69 9.29 0.51 -6.26
N GLY A 70 7.97 0.44 -6.07
CA GLY A 70 7.21 -0.80 -6.01
C GLY A 70 5.80 -0.65 -5.46
N CYS A 71 5.21 -1.80 -5.08
CA CYS A 71 3.83 -1.90 -4.58
C CYS A 71 3.57 -1.12 -3.32
N SER A 72 4.49 -1.12 -2.37
CA SER A 72 4.34 -0.36 -1.12
C SER A 72 4.16 1.13 -1.40
N ASP A 73 5.00 1.75 -2.24
CA ASP A 73 4.90 3.19 -2.54
C ASP A 73 3.59 3.54 -3.25
N ARG A 74 3.24 2.78 -4.29
CA ARG A 74 1.99 3.02 -5.04
C ARG A 74 0.75 2.81 -4.18
N ALA A 75 0.74 1.79 -3.32
CA ALA A 75 -0.34 1.57 -2.38
C ALA A 75 -0.45 2.72 -1.36
N LEU A 76 0.66 3.19 -0.80
CA LEU A 76 0.66 4.33 0.14
C LEU A 76 0.13 5.62 -0.51
N ALA A 77 0.62 5.94 -1.71
CA ALA A 77 0.15 7.11 -2.47
C ALA A 77 -1.35 7.00 -2.80
N PHE A 78 -1.82 5.81 -3.18
CA PHE A 78 -3.24 5.58 -3.42
C PHE A 78 -4.09 5.73 -2.15
N LEU A 79 -3.66 5.10 -1.05
CA LEU A 79 -4.39 5.08 0.22
C LEU A 79 -4.63 6.48 0.77
N VAL A 80 -3.62 7.36 0.75
CA VAL A 80 -3.77 8.70 1.30
C VAL A 80 -4.75 9.54 0.48
N LEU A 81 -4.76 9.40 -0.84
CA LEU A 81 -5.70 10.11 -1.73
C LEU A 81 -7.13 9.61 -1.53
N VAL A 82 -7.31 8.30 -1.40
CA VAL A 82 -8.63 7.70 -1.13
C VAL A 82 -9.17 8.12 0.24
N ARG A 83 -8.33 8.12 1.28
CA ARG A 83 -8.72 8.55 2.63
C ARG A 83 -9.02 10.05 2.71
N ALA A 84 -8.29 10.88 1.96
CA ALA A 84 -8.58 12.32 1.85
C ALA A 84 -9.92 12.62 1.17
N LEU A 85 -10.46 11.66 0.41
CA LEU A 85 -11.83 11.69 -0.14
C LEU A 85 -12.85 10.99 0.78
N GLU A 86 -12.51 10.82 2.06
CA GLU A 86 -13.36 10.28 3.13
C GLU A 86 -13.75 8.79 2.99
N PHE A 87 -13.06 8.04 2.14
CA PHE A 87 -13.25 6.59 2.09
C PHE A 87 -12.47 5.88 3.20
N THR A 88 -13.08 4.86 3.80
CA THR A 88 -12.35 3.92 4.65
C THR A 88 -11.47 3.04 3.78
N ALA A 89 -10.16 3.08 4.00
CA ALA A 89 -9.20 2.28 3.26
C ALA A 89 -8.05 1.82 4.15
N ASP A 90 -7.59 0.59 3.98
CA ASP A 90 -6.48 0.00 4.74
C ASP A 90 -5.38 -0.49 3.80
N TYR A 91 -4.14 -0.32 4.25
CA TYR A 91 -2.98 -1.00 3.69
C TYR A 91 -3.12 -2.50 3.94
N ALA A 92 -3.04 -3.31 2.88
CA ALA A 92 -3.10 -4.76 3.02
C ALA A 92 -1.83 -5.39 2.44
N GLU A 93 -1.03 -5.97 3.33
CA GLU A 93 0.20 -6.69 2.99
C GLU A 93 -0.13 -8.16 2.75
N PHE A 94 0.28 -8.68 1.59
CA PHE A 94 0.11 -10.08 1.24
C PHE A 94 1.45 -10.74 0.98
N LEU A 95 1.57 -12.02 1.35
CA LEU A 95 2.72 -12.86 1.08
C LEU A 95 2.34 -13.95 0.07
N ASP A 96 3.25 -14.25 -0.86
CA ASP A 96 3.02 -15.26 -1.90
C ASP A 96 3.00 -16.66 -1.28
N MET A 97 1.97 -17.45 -1.59
CA MET A 97 1.84 -18.82 -1.10
C MET A 97 3.02 -19.70 -1.49
N LYS A 98 3.63 -19.50 -2.66
CA LYS A 98 4.82 -20.26 -3.07
C LYS A 98 6.01 -19.97 -2.17
N TRP A 99 6.21 -18.70 -1.80
CA TRP A 99 7.30 -18.33 -0.89
C TRP A 99 7.05 -18.86 0.53
N LEU A 100 5.81 -18.77 1.00
CA LEU A 100 5.43 -19.33 2.30
C LEU A 100 5.71 -20.85 2.39
N ASN A 101 5.56 -21.56 1.27
CA ASN A 101 5.79 -23.00 1.18
C ASN A 101 7.21 -23.38 0.69
N SER A 102 8.09 -22.41 0.46
CA SER A 102 9.47 -22.67 0.01
C SER A 102 10.48 -22.50 1.14
N ASN A 103 11.76 -22.71 0.79
CA ASN A 103 12.93 -22.40 1.62
C ASN A 103 13.70 -21.20 1.05
N ASP A 104 13.07 -20.37 0.21
CA ASP A 104 13.69 -19.17 -0.34
C ASP A 104 13.88 -18.12 0.77
N ASP A 105 15.04 -17.48 0.77
CA ASP A 105 15.38 -16.44 1.74
C ASP A 105 14.72 -15.12 1.39
N GLN A 106 14.48 -14.83 0.11
CA GLN A 106 13.94 -13.55 -0.30
C GLN A 106 12.40 -13.56 -0.25
N PRO A 107 11.76 -12.78 0.65
CA PRO A 107 10.31 -12.74 0.72
C PRO A 107 9.71 -12.17 -0.56
N THR A 108 8.62 -12.80 -1.01
CA THR A 108 7.81 -12.30 -2.11
C THR A 108 6.38 -12.07 -1.63
N GLY A 109 5.79 -11.00 -2.12
CA GLY A 109 4.50 -10.51 -1.65
C GLY A 109 3.99 -9.38 -2.53
N HIS A 110 2.84 -8.84 -2.14
CA HIS A 110 2.21 -7.73 -2.84
C HIS A 110 1.42 -6.89 -1.86
N VAL A 111 1.33 -5.60 -2.16
CA VAL A 111 0.57 -4.65 -1.35
C VAL A 111 -0.57 -4.13 -2.20
N VAL A 112 -1.77 -4.16 -1.63
CA VAL A 112 -2.97 -3.57 -2.24
C VAL A 112 -3.68 -2.69 -1.20
N ALA A 113 -4.59 -1.84 -1.65
CA ALA A 113 -5.48 -1.11 -0.78
C ALA A 113 -6.77 -1.91 -0.56
N ASN A 114 -7.22 -2.01 0.68
CA ASN A 114 -8.51 -2.58 1.03
C ASN A 114 -9.50 -1.43 1.29
N VAL A 115 -10.43 -1.16 0.37
CA VAL A 115 -11.31 0.03 0.38
C VAL A 115 -12.76 -0.38 0.60
N THR A 116 -13.46 0.34 1.48
CA THR A 116 -14.91 0.20 1.65
C THR A 116 -15.64 1.15 0.71
N ILE A 117 -16.41 0.60 -0.23
CA ILE A 117 -17.21 1.33 -1.20
C ILE A 117 -18.67 0.92 -1.01
N GLN A 118 -19.53 1.86 -0.64
CA GLN A 118 -20.98 1.64 -0.46
C GLN A 118 -21.30 0.44 0.46
N GLY A 119 -20.54 0.28 1.55
CA GLY A 119 -20.72 -0.80 2.52
C GLY A 119 -20.13 -2.16 2.12
N ALA A 120 -19.49 -2.28 0.95
CA ALA A 120 -18.79 -3.47 0.53
C ALA A 120 -17.28 -3.24 0.46
N THR A 121 -16.52 -4.26 0.81
CA THR A 121 -15.06 -4.26 0.83
C THR A 121 -14.48 -4.70 -0.52
N TYR A 122 -13.52 -3.93 -1.03
CA TYR A 122 -12.83 -4.17 -2.31
C TYR A 122 -11.32 -4.06 -2.14
N PHE A 123 -10.58 -5.02 -2.69
CA PHE A 123 -9.15 -4.92 -2.89
C PHE A 123 -8.88 -4.16 -4.20
N VAL A 124 -8.22 -3.02 -4.07
CA VAL A 124 -7.78 -2.17 -5.17
C VAL A 124 -6.27 -2.30 -5.33
N ASP A 125 -5.84 -2.73 -6.52
CA ASP A 125 -4.44 -2.87 -6.88
C ASP A 125 -4.02 -1.69 -7.78
N PRO A 126 -3.36 -0.65 -7.23
CA PRO A 126 -2.98 0.54 -7.99
C PRO A 126 -1.75 0.32 -8.89
N ILE A 127 -1.11 -0.86 -8.86
CA ILE A 127 -0.13 -1.22 -9.89
C ILE A 127 -0.82 -1.85 -11.08
N ARG A 128 -1.76 -2.76 -10.83
CA ARG A 128 -2.40 -3.55 -11.90
C ARG A 128 -3.66 -2.89 -12.45
N GLY A 129 -4.15 -1.83 -11.82
CA GLY A 129 -5.39 -1.17 -12.20
C GLY A 129 -6.63 -2.06 -12.00
N THR A 130 -6.64 -2.89 -10.95
CA THR A 130 -7.75 -3.84 -10.72
C THR A 130 -8.49 -3.54 -9.43
N ILE A 131 -9.79 -3.84 -9.42
CA ILE A 131 -10.68 -3.73 -8.26
C ILE A 131 -11.44 -5.05 -8.13
N SER A 132 -11.35 -5.71 -6.97
CA SER A 132 -11.90 -7.05 -6.76
C SER A 132 -12.46 -7.21 -5.35
N ARG A 133 -13.59 -7.92 -5.22
CA ARG A 133 -14.11 -8.35 -3.90
C ARG A 133 -13.36 -9.57 -3.32
N LYS A 134 -12.56 -10.24 -4.14
CA LYS A 134 -11.73 -11.37 -3.75
C LYS A 134 -10.32 -10.88 -3.44
N THR A 135 -9.70 -11.48 -2.43
CA THR A 135 -8.27 -11.29 -2.15
C THR A 135 -7.44 -11.63 -3.39
N PRO A 136 -6.24 -11.04 -3.55
CA PRO A 136 -5.30 -11.44 -4.59
C PRO A 136 -5.10 -12.97 -4.60
N SER A 137 -5.09 -13.57 -5.79
CA SER A 137 -4.98 -15.02 -5.93
C SER A 137 -3.59 -15.52 -5.52
N ARG A 138 -3.53 -16.73 -4.94
CA ARG A 138 -2.28 -17.38 -4.47
C ARG A 138 -1.50 -16.55 -3.45
N MET A 139 -2.20 -15.72 -2.69
CA MET A 139 -1.62 -14.83 -1.69
C MET A 139 -2.30 -15.05 -0.34
N VAL A 140 -1.54 -14.90 0.73
CA VAL A 140 -2.02 -14.96 2.12
C VAL A 140 -1.89 -13.57 2.72
N LEU A 141 -2.95 -13.09 3.37
CA LEU A 141 -2.91 -11.83 4.08
C LEU A 141 -1.95 -11.96 5.27
N TYR A 142 -0.91 -11.12 5.29
CA TYR A 142 0.01 -11.01 6.42
C TYR A 142 -0.63 -10.16 7.52
N ASN A 143 -0.97 -8.91 7.19
CA ASN A 143 -1.61 -7.99 8.11
C ASN A 143 -2.27 -6.82 7.35
N MET A 144 -3.15 -6.07 8.04
CA MET A 144 -3.77 -4.85 7.54
C MET A 144 -3.69 -3.73 8.57
N GLY A 145 -3.55 -2.49 8.09
CA GLY A 145 -3.47 -1.30 8.94
C GLY A 145 -3.44 -0.01 8.13
N LYS A 146 -3.05 1.09 8.74
CA LYS A 146 -2.96 2.39 8.05
C LYS A 146 -1.87 2.41 6.99
N ASP A 147 -0.70 1.87 7.32
CA ASP A 147 0.48 1.80 6.47
C ASP A 147 1.38 0.64 6.90
N SER A 148 2.62 0.59 6.39
CA SER A 148 3.53 -0.47 6.78
C SER A 148 4.01 -0.38 8.23
N TRP A 149 4.19 0.83 8.75
CA TRP A 149 4.66 1.04 10.12
C TRP A 149 3.57 0.70 11.14
N ASP A 150 2.31 0.99 10.82
CA ASP A 150 1.14 0.62 11.63
C ASP A 150 1.00 -0.90 11.79
N ILE A 151 1.32 -1.68 10.75
CA ILE A 151 1.38 -3.15 10.83
C ILE A 151 2.71 -3.70 11.35
N GLY A 152 3.58 -2.82 11.86
CA GLY A 152 4.82 -3.18 12.54
C GLY A 152 6.00 -3.54 11.63
N ILE A 153 5.93 -3.25 10.33
CA ILE A 153 7.00 -3.56 9.38
C ILE A 153 7.64 -2.30 8.78
N SER A 154 8.96 -2.31 8.73
CA SER A 154 9.85 -1.25 8.26
C SER A 154 10.89 -1.83 7.32
N LYS A 155 11.75 -0.99 6.74
CA LYS A 155 12.88 -1.45 5.92
C LYS A 155 13.79 -2.41 6.67
N GLU A 156 13.98 -2.17 7.96
CA GLU A 156 14.97 -2.85 8.80
C GLU A 156 14.46 -4.23 9.27
N ASN A 157 13.16 -4.38 9.52
CA ASN A 157 12.63 -5.57 10.18
C ASN A 157 11.68 -6.43 9.30
N TYR A 158 11.24 -5.98 8.12
CA TYR A 158 10.20 -6.70 7.36
C TYR A 158 10.58 -8.14 7.03
N LYS A 159 11.86 -8.42 6.72
CA LYS A 159 12.31 -9.78 6.41
C LYS A 159 12.12 -10.70 7.61
N GLU A 160 12.64 -10.32 8.77
CA GLU A 160 12.51 -11.08 10.02
C GLU A 160 11.03 -11.33 10.38
N GLN A 161 10.19 -10.30 10.26
CA GLN A 161 8.76 -10.38 10.53
C GLN A 161 8.07 -11.37 9.56
N PHE A 162 8.40 -11.31 8.27
CA PHE A 162 7.85 -12.24 7.28
C PHE A 162 8.34 -13.67 7.50
N HIS A 163 9.61 -13.88 7.82
CA HIS A 163 10.11 -15.22 8.15
C HIS A 163 9.43 -15.78 9.39
N THR A 164 9.25 -14.96 10.43
CA THR A 164 8.52 -15.34 11.64
C THR A 164 7.10 -15.77 11.28
N PHE A 165 6.40 -15.00 10.44
CA PHE A 165 5.08 -15.37 9.94
C PHE A 165 5.09 -16.65 9.10
N ARG A 166 6.13 -16.89 8.29
CA ARG A 166 6.24 -18.11 7.49
C ARG A 166 6.36 -19.36 8.36
N GLU A 167 7.21 -19.34 9.39
CA GLU A 167 7.42 -20.51 10.26
C GLU A 167 6.13 -20.86 11.01
N LYS A 168 5.52 -19.82 11.56
CA LYS A 168 4.17 -19.81 12.08
C LYS A 168 3.20 -20.45 11.05
N TYR A 169 3.08 -19.92 9.83
CA TYR A 169 2.18 -20.41 8.79
C TYR A 169 2.35 -21.90 8.48
N LYS A 170 3.60 -22.39 8.41
CA LYS A 170 3.93 -23.81 8.20
C LYS A 170 3.47 -24.71 9.34
N THR A 171 3.44 -24.19 10.57
CA THR A 171 2.93 -24.91 11.75
C THR A 171 1.42 -24.78 11.95
N GLY A 172 0.74 -24.13 10.99
CA GLY A 172 -0.70 -23.90 11.04
C GLY A 172 -1.10 -22.53 11.58
N LEU A 173 -0.14 -21.61 11.78
CA LEU A 173 -0.29 -20.15 11.67
C LEU A 173 0.86 -19.32 12.18
#